data_AF-A0AAP0RC12-F1
#
_entry.id   AF-A0AAP0RC12-F1
#
_cell.length_a   1.000
_cell.length_b   1.000
_cell.length_c   1.000
_cell.angle_alpha   90.00
_cell.angle_beta   90.00
_cell.angle_gamma   90.00
#
_symmetry.space_group_name_H-M   'P 1'
#
loop_
_entity.id
_entity.type
_entity.pdbx_description
1 polymer ?
#
loop_
_entity_poly.entity_id
_entity_poly.type
_entity_poly.pdbx_seq_one_letter_code
_entity_poly.pdbx_strand_id
1 'polypeptide(L)'
;MKQAGTSHDRSNRSSWNVKSFGDSRSQRRDNNVQAVPEPALDEVAVQAMVSILSGYIKRFLRDEDFRTSLRDNCFSSLNVIELEEGYNADRKVISNLEQAIETAERAAEESASTKDLKKASLTLSVIAGLNSNDLKDGFTSGVPNSKLSACAHVYLSVIYKPQNKDGVSAKHLLQVFCDSPFQARTTLLPELWDHLFLPHLSHLKVWYNQESELLTDTALKKVCAINSKFY
;
A
#
# COMPACT_ATOMS: atom_id res chain seq x y z
N MET A 1 -65.84 45.45 30.73
CA MET A 1 -64.70 45.60 31.67
C MET A 1 -64.46 44.27 32.38
N LYS A 2 -63.17 43.94 32.57
CA LYS A 2 -62.52 42.76 33.20
C LYS A 2 -62.13 41.58 32.30
N GLN A 3 -60.89 41.17 32.52
CA GLN A 3 -59.88 40.52 31.69
C GLN A 3 -59.66 39.03 32.04
N ALA A 4 -59.15 38.30 31.03
CA ALA A 4 -58.00 37.38 30.96
C ALA A 4 -57.79 36.21 31.95
N GLY A 5 -57.29 35.09 31.39
CA GLY A 5 -56.53 34.06 32.13
C GLY A 5 -56.37 32.68 31.47
N THR A 6 -55.40 32.56 30.54
CA THR A 6 -54.38 31.46 30.38
C THR A 6 -54.69 29.95 30.42
N SER A 7 -54.37 29.29 29.28
CA SER A 7 -53.42 28.15 29.09
C SER A 7 -53.51 26.87 29.94
N HIS A 8 -53.65 25.70 29.29
CA HIS A 8 -52.62 24.64 29.30
C HIS A 8 -52.81 23.50 28.26
N ASP A 9 -51.78 23.41 27.41
CA ASP A 9 -51.05 22.27 26.83
C ASP A 9 -51.60 20.82 26.75
N ARG A 10 -51.35 20.31 25.53
CA ARG A 10 -50.75 19.02 25.11
C ARG A 10 -51.62 17.79 24.89
N SER A 11 -51.59 17.46 23.60
CA SER A 11 -52.22 16.41 22.83
C SER A 11 -51.80 15.00 23.20
N ASN A 12 -52.80 14.15 23.02
CA ASN A 12 -52.86 12.73 23.23
C ASN A 12 -52.35 11.99 21.97
N ARG A 13 -51.44 11.04 22.17
CA ARG A 13 -51.46 9.65 21.69
C ARG A 13 -51.79 9.33 20.20
N SER A 14 -50.92 8.47 19.67
CA SER A 14 -51.15 7.36 18.73
C SER A 14 -51.13 7.58 17.22
N SER A 15 -50.30 6.75 16.58
CA SER A 15 -50.72 5.68 15.66
C SER A 15 -50.00 5.70 14.32
N TRP A 16 -49.18 4.66 14.17
CA TRP A 16 -48.82 3.94 12.96
C TRP A 16 -49.83 4.11 11.81
N ASN A 17 -49.32 4.35 10.61
CA ASN A 17 -49.98 3.93 9.38
C ASN A 17 -48.96 3.50 8.32
N VAL A 18 -49.05 2.22 7.98
CA VAL A 18 -48.45 1.56 6.82
C VAL A 18 -49.39 1.74 5.63
N LYS A 19 -48.85 2.12 4.47
CA LYS A 19 -49.25 1.74 3.09
C LYS A 19 -48.56 2.68 2.11
N SER A 20 -48.26 2.38 0.86
CA SER A 20 -47.78 1.22 0.12
C SER A 20 -47.72 1.70 -1.35
N PHE A 21 -46.78 1.16 -2.12
CA PHE A 21 -46.75 1.14 -3.60
C PHE A 21 -46.53 2.44 -4.37
N GLY A 22 -45.37 2.47 -5.04
CA GLY A 22 -45.03 3.34 -6.16
C GLY A 22 -43.79 2.77 -6.85
N ASP A 23 -44.02 1.80 -7.74
CA ASP A 23 -43.02 1.14 -8.60
C ASP A 23 -42.29 2.19 -9.45
N SER A 24 -40.97 2.22 -9.37
CA SER A 24 -40.11 3.04 -10.24
C SER A 24 -38.88 2.22 -10.56
N ARG A 25 -39.01 1.42 -11.62
CA ARG A 25 -37.92 0.75 -12.35
C ARG A 25 -36.78 1.73 -12.63
N SER A 26 -35.75 1.70 -11.78
CA SER A 26 -34.44 2.24 -12.16
C SER A 26 -33.72 1.19 -12.99
N GLN A 27 -33.63 1.51 -14.28
CA GLN A 27 -32.96 0.78 -15.33
C GLN A 27 -31.46 0.67 -14.97
N ARG A 28 -31.06 -0.45 -14.37
CA ARG A 28 -29.64 -0.78 -14.16
C ARG A 28 -29.00 -0.94 -15.54
N ARG A 29 -28.14 -0.01 -15.91
CA ARG A 29 -27.17 -0.21 -17.00
C ARG A 29 -26.20 -1.27 -16.53
N ASP A 30 -26.35 -2.48 -17.08
CA ASP A 30 -25.36 -3.54 -16.98
C ASP A 30 -24.09 -3.07 -17.69
N ASN A 31 -23.16 -2.49 -16.93
CA ASN A 31 -21.77 -2.41 -17.34
C ASN A 31 -21.23 -3.84 -17.33
N ASN A 32 -21.37 -4.53 -18.46
CA ASN A 32 -20.72 -5.80 -18.76
C ASN A 32 -19.20 -5.57 -18.78
N VAL A 33 -18.59 -5.48 -17.59
CA VAL A 33 -17.15 -5.66 -17.43
C VAL A 33 -16.92 -7.13 -17.71
N GLN A 34 -16.46 -7.40 -18.92
CA GLN A 34 -16.05 -8.72 -19.39
C GLN A 34 -15.14 -9.32 -18.30
N ALA A 35 -15.66 -10.31 -17.57
CA ALA A 35 -14.91 -10.98 -16.53
C ALA A 35 -13.68 -11.61 -17.18
N VAL A 36 -12.52 -11.01 -16.96
CA VAL A 36 -11.24 -11.60 -17.34
C VAL A 36 -11.22 -12.97 -16.67
N PRO A 37 -11.01 -14.07 -17.42
CA PRO A 37 -10.90 -15.39 -16.82
C PRO A 37 -9.82 -15.34 -15.74
N GLU A 38 -10.23 -15.51 -14.48
CA GLU A 38 -9.29 -15.55 -13.37
C GLU A 38 -8.41 -16.79 -13.60
N PRO A 39 -7.09 -16.62 -13.76
CA PRO A 39 -6.22 -17.78 -13.95
C PRO A 39 -6.40 -18.69 -12.73
N ALA A 40 -6.64 -19.98 -12.98
CA ALA A 40 -6.75 -20.97 -11.91
C ALA A 40 -5.38 -21.08 -11.23
N LEU A 41 -5.19 -20.32 -10.15
CA LEU A 41 -4.01 -20.40 -9.32
C LEU A 41 -4.06 -21.70 -8.53
N ASP A 42 -2.96 -22.44 -8.56
CA ASP A 42 -2.80 -23.63 -7.73
C ASP A 42 -2.89 -23.24 -6.24
N GLU A 43 -3.85 -23.82 -5.52
CA GLU A 43 -4.11 -23.52 -4.12
C GLU A 43 -2.88 -23.81 -3.25
N VAL A 44 -2.12 -24.85 -3.62
CA VAL A 44 -0.87 -25.21 -2.93
C VAL A 44 0.18 -24.10 -3.12
N ALA A 45 0.34 -23.59 -4.34
CA ALA A 45 1.22 -22.45 -4.60
C ALA A 45 0.79 -21.19 -3.84
N VAL A 46 -0.52 -20.86 -3.82
CA VAL A 46 -1.03 -19.71 -3.04
C VAL A 46 -0.71 -19.87 -1.56
N GLN A 47 -0.94 -21.06 -0.99
CA GLN A 47 -0.66 -21.33 0.41
C GLN A 47 0.84 -21.27 0.72
N ALA A 48 1.69 -21.74 -0.19
CA ALA A 48 3.14 -21.63 -0.08
C ALA A 48 3.58 -20.15 -0.06
N MET A 49 3.05 -19.33 -0.98
CA MET A 49 3.32 -17.88 -1.01
C MET A 49 2.94 -17.20 0.29
N VAL A 50 1.72 -17.46 0.79
CA VAL A 50 1.26 -16.91 2.08
C VAL A 50 2.18 -17.34 3.22
N SER A 51 2.63 -18.60 3.23
CA SER A 51 3.52 -19.14 4.26
C SER A 51 4.91 -18.49 4.21
N ILE A 52 5.50 -18.32 3.02
CA ILE A 52 6.80 -17.67 2.83
C ILE A 52 6.74 -16.20 3.28
N LEU A 53 5.76 -15.45 2.77
CA LEU A 53 5.61 -14.01 3.04
C LEU A 53 5.29 -13.74 4.50
N SER A 54 4.35 -14.50 5.07
CA SER A 54 4.00 -14.34 6.48
C SER A 54 5.10 -14.86 7.42
N GLY A 55 5.92 -15.81 6.95
CA GLY A 55 7.14 -16.27 7.63
C GLY A 55 8.23 -15.20 7.67
N TYR A 56 8.45 -14.51 6.53
CA TYR A 56 9.37 -13.37 6.45
C TYR A 56 9.01 -12.29 7.47
N ILE A 57 7.77 -11.80 7.48
CA ILE A 57 7.37 -10.72 8.39
C ILE A 57 7.27 -11.17 9.85
N LYS A 58 7.13 -12.47 10.13
CA LYS A 58 7.13 -13.00 11.50
C LYS A 58 8.43 -12.68 12.23
N ARG A 59 9.55 -12.52 11.51
CA ARG A 59 10.84 -12.09 12.08
C ARG A 59 10.74 -10.76 12.79
N PHE A 60 9.90 -9.84 12.30
CA PHE A 60 9.63 -8.55 12.94
C PHE A 60 9.26 -8.68 14.42
N LEU A 61 8.53 -9.73 14.80
CA LEU A 61 8.10 -9.92 16.19
C LEU A 61 9.22 -10.38 17.13
N ARG A 62 10.38 -10.79 16.61
CA ARG A 62 11.43 -11.49 17.38
C ARG A 62 12.84 -10.93 17.20
N ASP A 63 13.07 -10.26 16.09
CA ASP A 63 14.39 -9.84 15.63
C ASP A 63 14.42 -8.30 15.61
N GLU A 64 15.10 -7.72 16.61
CA GLU A 64 15.22 -6.27 16.79
C GLU A 64 16.04 -5.63 15.67
N ASP A 65 17.12 -6.28 15.21
CA ASP A 65 17.94 -5.80 14.10
C ASP A 65 17.13 -5.76 12.81
N PHE A 66 16.28 -6.76 12.58
CA PHE A 66 15.34 -6.78 11.46
C PHE A 66 14.31 -5.65 11.56
N ARG A 67 13.76 -5.37 12.75
CA ARG A 67 12.83 -4.24 12.95
C ARG A 67 13.51 -2.91 12.62
N THR A 68 14.68 -2.67 13.20
CA THR A 68 15.47 -1.45 12.98
C THR A 68 15.80 -1.28 11.49
N SER A 69 16.28 -2.34 10.84
CA SER A 69 16.57 -2.33 9.41
C SER A 69 15.33 -2.03 8.57
N LEU A 70 14.17 -2.62 8.90
CA LEU A 70 12.92 -2.38 8.17
C LEU A 70 12.45 -0.93 8.31
N ARG A 71 12.59 -0.36 9.50
CA ARG A 71 12.33 1.06 9.80
C ARG A 71 13.24 1.97 8.97
N ASP A 72 14.55 1.73 9.03
CA ASP A 72 15.55 2.52 8.30
C ASP A 72 15.37 2.42 6.78
N ASN A 73 15.04 1.24 6.27
CA ASN A 73 14.71 1.01 4.87
C ASN A 73 13.48 1.83 4.44
N CYS A 74 12.44 1.88 5.29
CA CYS A 74 11.28 2.72 5.03
C CYS A 74 11.66 4.20 4.96
N PHE A 75 12.35 4.75 5.97
CA PHE A 75 12.67 6.19 5.99
C PHE A 75 13.68 6.61 4.93
N SER A 76 14.71 5.79 4.67
CA SER A 76 15.66 6.03 3.59
C SER A 76 14.97 6.01 2.22
N SER A 77 13.99 5.12 2.00
CA SER A 77 13.26 5.07 0.73
C SER A 77 12.48 6.36 0.45
N LEU A 78 11.99 7.05 1.49
CA LEU A 78 11.18 8.25 1.35
C LEU A 78 11.99 9.46 0.87
N ASN A 79 13.33 9.44 0.97
CA ASN A 79 14.20 10.58 0.66
C ASN A 79 13.60 11.89 1.20
N VAL A 80 13.13 11.89 2.44
CA VAL A 80 12.65 13.12 3.08
C VAL A 80 13.88 14.00 3.26
N ILE A 81 14.19 14.78 2.24
CA ILE A 81 15.08 15.92 2.36
C ILE A 81 14.50 16.72 3.52
N GLU A 82 15.33 17.10 4.49
CA GLU A 82 14.98 18.10 5.50
C GLU A 82 14.64 19.40 4.76
N LEU A 83 13.44 19.46 4.19
CA LEU A 83 12.88 20.64 3.58
C LEU A 83 12.62 21.58 4.74
N GLU A 84 13.31 22.71 4.67
CA GLU A 84 13.19 23.85 5.57
C GLU A 84 11.72 24.16 5.88
N GLU A 85 11.54 24.67 7.09
CA GLU A 85 10.30 25.08 7.76
C GLU A 85 9.32 25.83 6.84
N GLY A 86 8.52 25.09 6.08
CA GLY A 86 7.48 25.66 5.24
C GLY A 86 6.53 24.57 4.78
N TYR A 87 5.22 24.79 4.94
CA TYR A 87 4.10 23.88 4.62
C TYR A 87 3.73 22.87 5.72
N ASN A 88 3.09 23.39 6.78
CA ASN A 88 2.60 22.64 7.94
C ASN A 88 1.46 21.63 7.68
N ALA A 89 0.75 21.71 6.54
CA ALA A 89 -0.34 20.77 6.22
C ALA A 89 0.17 19.49 5.55
N ASP A 90 1.17 19.60 4.68
CA ASP A 90 1.67 18.46 3.90
C ASP A 90 2.52 17.52 4.75
N ARG A 91 3.31 18.02 5.72
CA ARG A 91 4.09 17.14 6.63
C ARG A 91 3.22 16.25 7.53
N LYS A 92 1.91 16.53 7.64
CA LYS A 92 1.00 15.73 8.46
C LYS A 92 0.94 14.27 8.02
N VAL A 93 1.03 14.00 6.71
CA VAL A 93 1.00 12.62 6.20
C VAL A 93 2.25 11.84 6.61
N ILE A 94 3.42 12.48 6.55
CA ILE A 94 4.69 11.89 6.99
C ILE A 94 4.66 11.65 8.51
N SER A 95 4.24 12.64 9.30
CA SER A 95 4.12 12.48 10.76
C SER A 95 3.10 11.40 11.15
N ASN A 96 2.00 11.28 10.40
CA ASN A 96 1.03 10.20 10.59
C ASN A 96 1.62 8.82 10.27
N LEU A 97 2.46 8.73 9.22
CA LEU A 97 3.19 7.51 8.89
C LEU A 97 4.14 7.11 10.02
N GLU A 98 4.97 8.06 10.47
CA GLU A 98 5.91 7.87 11.59
C GLU A 98 5.21 7.37 12.85
N GLN A 99 4.14 8.04 13.28
CA GLN A 99 3.39 7.65 14.48
C GLN A 99 2.72 6.27 14.33
N ALA A 100 2.25 5.94 13.12
CA ALA A 100 1.65 4.63 12.87
C ALA A 100 2.71 3.51 12.86
N ILE A 101 3.90 3.77 12.32
CA ILE A 101 5.07 2.89 12.35
C ILE A 101 5.49 2.62 13.80
N GLU A 102 5.67 3.67 14.61
CA GLU A 102 6.01 3.55 16.03
C GLU A 102 4.97 2.72 16.80
N THR A 103 3.68 2.91 16.48
CA THR A 103 2.60 2.12 17.07
C THR A 103 2.64 0.64 16.65
N ALA A 104 3.04 0.36 15.41
CA ALA A 104 3.22 -1.00 14.92
C ALA A 104 4.46 -1.69 15.54
N GLU A 105 5.54 -0.96 15.77
CA GLU A 105 6.75 -1.44 16.45
C GLU A 105 6.46 -1.82 17.89
N ARG A 106 5.73 -0.98 18.63
CA ARG A 106 5.24 -1.30 19.99
C ARG A 106 4.36 -2.55 20.05
N ALA A 107 3.76 -2.96 18.93
CA ALA A 107 3.02 -4.21 18.85
C ALA A 107 3.93 -5.45 19.02
N ALA A 108 5.17 -5.36 18.54
CA ALA A 108 6.16 -6.43 18.68
C ALA A 108 6.68 -6.56 20.12
N GLU A 109 6.56 -5.50 20.91
CA GLU A 109 6.93 -5.46 22.33
C GLU A 109 5.74 -5.78 23.26
N GLU A 110 4.60 -6.19 22.71
CA GLU A 110 3.35 -6.42 23.44
C GLU A 110 2.85 -5.19 24.23
N SER A 111 3.35 -4.00 23.91
CA SER A 111 3.08 -2.75 24.65
C SER A 111 1.99 -1.88 24.00
N ALA A 112 1.56 -2.20 22.77
CA ALA A 112 0.50 -1.49 22.06
C ALA A 112 -0.91 -2.06 22.35
N SER A 113 -1.89 -1.20 22.59
CA SER A 113 -3.29 -1.63 22.77
C SER A 113 -3.94 -2.02 21.44
N THR A 114 -4.93 -2.91 21.48
CA THR A 114 -5.74 -3.28 20.30
C THR A 114 -6.42 -2.07 19.63
N LYS A 115 -6.75 -1.04 20.41
CA LYS A 115 -7.32 0.22 19.91
C LYS A 115 -6.30 1.03 19.13
N ASP A 116 -5.07 1.10 19.63
CA ASP A 116 -3.97 1.82 18.97
C ASP A 116 -3.59 1.14 17.66
N LEU A 117 -3.53 -0.19 17.64
CA LEU A 117 -3.29 -0.95 16.41
C LEU A 117 -4.38 -0.76 15.36
N LYS A 118 -5.65 -0.70 15.78
CA LYS A 118 -6.76 -0.37 14.86
C LYS A 118 -6.59 1.04 14.29
N LYS A 119 -6.26 2.03 15.12
CA LYS A 119 -6.01 3.40 14.67
C LYS A 119 -4.83 3.45 13.69
N ALA A 120 -3.71 2.83 14.01
CA ALA A 120 -2.53 2.75 13.15
C ALA A 120 -2.86 2.07 11.82
N SER A 121 -3.59 0.95 11.84
CA SER A 121 -4.01 0.26 10.61
C SER A 121 -4.89 1.13 9.72
N LEU A 122 -5.79 1.95 10.30
CA LEU A 122 -6.63 2.87 9.55
C LEU A 122 -5.78 3.98 8.91
N THR A 123 -4.88 4.59 9.69
CA THR A 123 -3.94 5.61 9.19
C THR A 123 -3.10 5.07 8.03
N LEU A 124 -2.49 3.88 8.19
CA LEU A 124 -1.69 3.26 7.14
C LEU A 124 -2.54 2.89 5.92
N SER A 125 -3.79 2.45 6.10
CA SER A 125 -4.70 2.17 4.98
C SER A 125 -5.02 3.42 4.17
N VAL A 126 -5.18 4.58 4.82
CA VAL A 126 -5.35 5.87 4.14
C VAL A 126 -4.10 6.24 3.35
N ILE A 127 -2.92 6.07 3.94
CA ILE A 127 -1.63 6.38 3.29
C ILE A 127 -1.39 5.43 2.09
N ALA A 128 -1.71 4.14 2.24
CA ALA A 128 -1.66 3.17 1.15
C ALA A 128 -2.60 3.55 -0.02
N GLY A 129 -3.76 4.14 0.29
CA GLY A 129 -4.69 4.64 -0.73
C GLY A 129 -4.18 5.83 -1.55
N LEU A 130 -3.08 6.48 -1.14
CA LEU A 130 -2.52 7.63 -1.86
C LEU A 130 -1.92 7.26 -3.23
N ASN A 131 -1.60 5.99 -3.46
CA ASN A 131 -1.10 5.50 -4.75
C ASN A 131 -2.23 5.07 -5.71
N SER A 132 -3.46 5.55 -5.47
CA SER A 132 -4.59 5.35 -6.39
C SER A 132 -4.51 6.30 -7.58
N ASN A 133 -4.98 5.83 -8.74
CA ASN A 133 -4.98 6.59 -10.01
C ASN A 133 -5.88 7.86 -9.97
N ASP A 134 -6.64 8.05 -8.89
CA ASP A 134 -7.55 9.17 -8.72
C ASP A 134 -6.84 10.47 -8.32
N LEU A 135 -5.59 10.39 -7.86
CA LEU A 135 -4.79 11.53 -7.40
C LEU A 135 -3.89 12.05 -8.53
N LYS A 136 -4.12 13.31 -8.95
CA LYS A 136 -3.48 13.90 -10.13
C LYS A 136 -1.99 14.20 -10.01
N ASP A 137 -1.50 14.49 -8.80
CA ASP A 137 -0.14 14.99 -8.61
C ASP A 137 0.87 13.87 -8.32
N GLY A 138 0.43 12.70 -7.81
CA GLY A 138 1.32 11.56 -7.54
C GLY A 138 2.37 11.77 -6.43
N PHE A 139 2.38 12.93 -5.79
CA PHE A 139 3.27 13.30 -4.68
C PHE A 139 2.48 13.82 -3.48
N THR A 140 3.03 13.63 -2.29
CA THR A 140 2.55 14.18 -1.02
C THR A 140 3.76 14.66 -0.23
N SER A 141 3.77 15.93 0.17
CA SER A 141 4.89 16.50 0.95
C SER A 141 6.25 16.40 0.24
N GLY A 142 6.26 16.46 -1.09
CA GLY A 142 7.47 16.28 -1.90
C GLY A 142 7.94 14.82 -2.05
N VAL A 143 7.22 13.86 -1.48
CA VAL A 143 7.52 12.43 -1.58
C VAL A 143 6.56 11.76 -2.56
N PRO A 144 7.04 10.92 -3.50
CA PRO A 144 6.17 10.11 -4.35
C PRO A 144 5.18 9.27 -3.53
N ASN A 145 3.90 9.31 -3.88
CA ASN A 145 2.84 8.56 -3.19
C ASN A 145 3.09 7.05 -3.23
N SER A 146 3.71 6.55 -4.30
CA SER A 146 4.12 5.15 -4.42
C SER A 146 5.08 4.71 -3.33
N LYS A 147 6.00 5.58 -2.89
CA LYS A 147 6.94 5.29 -1.81
C LYS A 147 6.25 5.30 -0.44
N LEU A 148 5.40 6.30 -0.19
CA LEU A 148 4.57 6.37 1.02
C LEU A 148 3.67 5.14 1.14
N SER A 149 3.00 4.76 0.05
CA SER A 149 2.15 3.58 -0.01
C SER A 149 2.92 2.29 0.22
N ALA A 150 4.09 2.14 -0.41
CA ALA A 150 4.96 0.98 -0.22
C ALA A 150 5.37 0.83 1.27
N CYS A 151 5.80 1.89 1.94
CA CYS A 151 6.09 1.89 3.37
C CYS A 151 4.85 1.54 4.21
N ALA A 152 3.69 2.10 3.86
CA ALA A 152 2.44 1.81 4.57
C ALA A 152 2.05 0.33 4.45
N HIS A 153 2.24 -0.27 3.28
CA HIS A 153 1.99 -1.69 3.04
C HIS A 153 2.94 -2.62 3.80
N VAL A 154 4.22 -2.27 3.93
CA VAL A 154 5.15 -2.98 4.82
C VAL A 154 4.58 -3.03 6.24
N TYR A 155 4.18 -1.89 6.82
CA TYR A 155 3.69 -1.85 8.20
C TYR A 155 2.27 -2.36 8.40
N LEU A 156 1.42 -2.33 7.37
CA LEU A 156 0.14 -3.07 7.41
C LEU A 156 0.41 -4.57 7.54
N SER A 157 1.40 -5.11 6.83
CA SER A 157 1.76 -6.53 6.94
C SER A 157 2.21 -6.89 8.36
N VAL A 158 2.98 -6.02 9.01
CA VAL A 158 3.40 -6.13 10.42
C VAL A 158 2.18 -6.17 11.35
N ILE A 159 1.26 -5.22 11.23
CA ILE A 159 0.08 -5.14 12.12
C ILE A 159 -0.84 -6.35 11.97
N TYR A 160 -1.00 -6.87 10.75
CA TYR A 160 -1.88 -8.01 10.50
C TYR A 160 -1.28 -9.36 10.89
N LYS A 161 0.06 -9.48 10.96
CA LYS A 161 0.71 -10.74 11.33
C LYS A 161 0.32 -11.26 12.72
N PRO A 162 0.38 -10.50 13.83
CA PRO A 162 0.00 -10.98 15.15
C PRO A 162 -1.52 -11.24 15.29
N GLN A 163 -2.35 -10.78 14.34
CA GLN A 163 -3.79 -11.04 14.30
C GLN A 163 -4.15 -12.37 13.62
N ASN A 164 -3.18 -13.22 13.26
CA ASN A 164 -3.36 -14.45 12.48
C ASN A 164 -4.06 -14.20 11.12
N LYS A 165 -3.86 -13.02 10.53
CA LYS A 165 -4.40 -12.63 9.22
C LYS A 165 -3.33 -12.79 8.14
N ASP A 166 -2.79 -13.99 8.02
CA ASP A 166 -1.61 -14.26 7.19
C ASP A 166 -1.83 -13.95 5.72
N GLY A 167 -3.00 -14.27 5.16
CA GLY A 167 -3.33 -13.91 3.77
C GLY A 167 -3.37 -12.40 3.52
N VAL A 168 -3.89 -11.62 4.48
CA VAL A 168 -3.94 -10.15 4.38
C VAL A 168 -2.53 -9.56 4.52
N SER A 169 -1.74 -10.08 5.46
CA SER A 169 -0.35 -9.68 5.67
C SER A 169 0.49 -9.94 4.40
N ALA A 170 0.38 -11.14 3.83
CA ALA A 170 1.04 -11.52 2.59
C ALA A 170 0.63 -10.64 1.40
N LYS A 171 -0.67 -10.34 1.26
CA LYS A 171 -1.16 -9.43 0.22
C LYS A 171 -0.51 -8.05 0.32
N HIS A 172 -0.39 -7.50 1.53
CA HIS A 172 0.25 -6.20 1.71
C HIS A 172 1.73 -6.22 1.35
N LEU A 173 2.48 -7.28 1.71
CA LEU A 173 3.87 -7.42 1.27
C LEU A 173 4.01 -7.48 -0.26
N LEU A 174 3.15 -8.23 -0.94
CA LEU A 174 3.14 -8.28 -2.40
C LEU A 174 2.83 -6.91 -3.02
N GLN A 175 1.92 -6.15 -2.42
CA GLN A 175 1.56 -4.82 -2.91
C GLN A 175 2.73 -3.84 -2.91
N VAL A 176 3.72 -4.00 -2.01
CA VAL A 176 4.96 -3.19 -2.01
C VAL A 176 5.70 -3.30 -3.36
N PHE A 177 5.74 -4.51 -3.94
CA PHE A 177 6.36 -4.77 -5.24
C PHE A 177 5.54 -4.22 -6.42
N CYS A 178 4.25 -3.98 -6.23
CA CYS A 178 3.39 -3.34 -7.23
C CYS A 178 3.52 -1.82 -7.17
N ASP A 179 3.50 -1.25 -5.96
CA ASP A 179 3.49 0.20 -5.78
C ASP A 179 4.85 0.83 -6.08
N SER A 180 5.93 0.23 -5.59
CA SER A 180 7.28 0.74 -5.81
C SER A 180 8.26 -0.39 -6.16
N PRO A 181 8.17 -0.99 -7.37
CA PRO A 181 8.99 -2.16 -7.73
C PRO A 181 10.49 -1.94 -7.61
N PHE A 182 10.98 -0.72 -7.85
CA PHE A 182 12.39 -0.41 -7.68
C PHE A 182 12.77 -0.40 -6.19
N GLN A 183 12.07 0.38 -5.37
CA GLN A 183 12.36 0.49 -3.93
C GLN A 183 12.15 -0.83 -3.19
N ALA A 184 11.13 -1.61 -3.57
CA ALA A 184 10.89 -2.94 -3.03
C ALA A 184 12.12 -3.86 -3.16
N ARG A 185 12.79 -3.81 -4.31
CA ARG A 185 13.94 -4.68 -4.62
C ARG A 185 15.27 -4.19 -4.07
N THR A 186 15.46 -2.87 -3.99
CA THR A 186 16.76 -2.30 -3.64
C THR A 186 16.87 -1.89 -2.18
N THR A 187 15.74 -1.57 -1.54
CA THR A 187 15.75 -0.85 -0.26
C THR A 187 14.78 -1.48 0.73
N LEU A 188 13.49 -1.56 0.42
CA LEU A 188 12.45 -1.95 1.38
C LEU A 188 12.50 -3.45 1.74
N LEU A 189 12.59 -4.32 0.73
CA LEU A 189 12.48 -5.77 0.88
C LEU A 189 13.53 -6.53 0.04
N PRO A 190 14.83 -6.14 0.07
CA PRO A 190 15.85 -6.74 -0.80
C PRO A 190 16.03 -8.24 -0.54
N GLU A 191 16.04 -8.65 0.73
CA GLU A 191 16.15 -10.07 1.09
C GLU A 191 14.98 -10.87 0.53
N LEU A 192 13.74 -10.37 0.66
CA LEU A 192 12.56 -11.07 0.13
C LEU A 192 12.59 -11.15 -1.40
N TRP A 193 13.08 -10.10 -2.08
CA TRP A 193 13.28 -10.11 -3.53
C TRP A 193 14.24 -11.23 -3.96
N ASP A 194 15.39 -11.33 -3.30
CA ASP A 194 16.44 -12.29 -3.63
C ASP A 194 15.98 -13.74 -3.45
N HIS A 195 15.13 -14.00 -2.45
CA HIS A 195 14.63 -15.34 -2.17
C HIS A 195 13.40 -15.73 -3.01
N LEU A 196 12.49 -14.78 -3.25
CA LEU A 196 11.17 -15.08 -3.80
C LEU A 196 11.05 -14.86 -5.31
N PHE A 197 11.67 -13.81 -5.84
CA PHE A 197 11.43 -13.38 -7.22
C PHE A 197 12.67 -13.54 -8.09
N LEU A 198 13.84 -13.17 -7.59
CA LEU A 198 15.08 -13.21 -8.37
C LEU A 198 15.38 -14.59 -8.97
N PRO A 199 15.20 -15.73 -8.29
CA PRO A 199 15.49 -17.04 -8.87
C PRO A 199 14.65 -17.31 -10.13
N HIS A 200 13.39 -16.90 -10.12
CA HIS A 200 12.44 -17.10 -11.21
C HIS A 200 12.59 -16.08 -12.36
N LEU A 201 13.28 -14.97 -12.10
CA LEU A 201 13.51 -13.89 -13.08
C LEU A 201 14.96 -13.84 -13.58
N SER A 202 15.82 -14.74 -13.09
CA SER A 202 17.25 -14.81 -13.44
C SER A 202 17.49 -14.98 -14.94
N HIS A 203 16.71 -15.84 -15.61
CA HIS A 203 16.79 -16.04 -17.06
C HIS A 203 16.45 -14.77 -17.86
N LEU A 204 15.49 -13.98 -17.39
CA LEU A 204 15.15 -12.69 -18.02
C LEU A 204 16.28 -11.68 -17.88
N LYS A 205 16.96 -11.68 -16.72
CA LYS A 205 18.15 -10.84 -16.51
C LYS A 205 19.28 -11.21 -17.46
N VAL A 206 19.55 -12.52 -17.63
CA VAL A 206 20.57 -13.01 -18.57
C VAL A 206 20.22 -12.60 -20.00
N TRP A 207 18.98 -12.84 -20.43
CA TRP A 207 18.51 -12.47 -21.76
C TRP A 207 18.61 -10.96 -22.01
N TYR A 208 18.18 -10.13 -21.06
CA TYR A 208 18.25 -8.68 -21.18
C TYR A 208 19.70 -8.19 -21.32
N ASN A 209 20.63 -8.74 -20.53
CA ASN A 209 22.03 -8.35 -20.59
C ASN A 209 22.64 -8.70 -21.96
N GLN A 210 22.34 -9.89 -22.49
CA GLN A 210 22.78 -10.31 -23.82
C GLN A 210 22.27 -9.36 -24.91
N GLU A 211 20.98 -9.04 -24.89
CA GLU A 211 20.38 -8.13 -25.86
C GLU A 211 20.98 -6.71 -25.76
N SER A 212 21.22 -6.24 -24.53
CA SER A 212 21.86 -4.95 -24.29
C SER A 212 23.28 -4.88 -24.86
N GLU A 213 24.08 -5.93 -24.66
CA GLU A 213 25.44 -6.04 -25.22
C GLU A 213 25.41 -6.01 -26.75
N LEU A 214 24.50 -6.78 -27.38
CA LEU A 214 24.35 -6.80 -28.85
C LEU A 214 23.98 -5.43 -29.43
N LEU A 215 23.11 -4.67 -28.75
CA LEU A 215 22.74 -3.32 -29.15
C LEU A 215 23.92 -2.35 -29.03
N THR A 216 24.70 -2.44 -27.96
CA THR A 216 25.91 -1.61 -27.79
C THR A 216 26.97 -1.93 -28.84
N ASP A 217 27.21 -3.22 -29.14
CA ASP A 217 28.12 -3.66 -30.19
C ASP A 217 27.67 -3.19 -31.57
N THR A 218 26.37 -3.24 -31.84
CA THR A 218 25.79 -2.75 -33.10
C THR A 218 25.94 -1.24 -33.22
N ALA A 219 25.74 -0.49 -32.13
CA ALA A 219 25.95 0.96 -32.10
C ALA A 219 27.42 1.32 -32.32
N LEU A 220 28.36 0.62 -31.67
CA LEU A 220 29.80 0.79 -31.86
C LEU A 220 30.23 0.47 -33.28
N LYS A 221 29.74 -0.63 -33.87
CA LYS A 221 30.01 -1.00 -35.28
C LYS A 221 29.50 0.05 -36.26
N LYS A 222 28.33 0.66 -36.00
CA LYS A 222 27.80 1.76 -36.82
C LYS A 222 28.68 3.01 -36.72
N VAL A 223 29.15 3.37 -35.54
CA VAL A 223 30.07 4.50 -35.34
C VAL A 223 31.40 4.27 -36.08
N CYS A 224 31.98 3.08 -36.00
CA CYS A 224 33.19 2.73 -36.74
C CYS A 224 32.99 2.75 -38.27
N ALA A 225 31.85 2.27 -38.77
CA ALA A 225 31.53 2.27 -40.20
C ALA A 225 31.25 3.68 -40.77
N ILE A 226 30.82 4.63 -39.93
CA ILE A 226 30.72 6.04 -40.32
C ILE A 226 32.13 6.64 -40.41
N ASN A 227 32.98 6.40 -39.42
CA ASN A 227 34.35 6.94 -39.39
C ASN A 227 35.25 6.38 -40.50
N SER A 228 34.99 5.17 -41.00
CA SER A 228 35.74 4.58 -42.12
C SER A 228 35.32 5.09 -43.51
N LYS A 229 34.29 5.95 -43.61
CA LYS A 229 33.86 6.59 -44.86
C LYS A 229 34.39 8.01 -45.03
N PHE A 230 35.08 8.53 -44.01
CA PHE A 230 35.65 9.89 -44.00
C PHE A 230 37.20 9.91 -44.10
N TYR A 231 37.83 8.77 -44.38
CA TYR A 231 39.25 8.63 -44.71
C TYR A 231 39.44 7.89 -46.03
#